data_AF-A0A934RDP2-F1
#
_entry.id   AF-A0A934RDP2-F1
#
_cell.length_a   1.000
_cell.length_b   1.000
_cell.length_c   1.000
_cell.angle_alpha   90.00
_cell.angle_beta   90.00
_cell.angle_gamma   90.00
#
_symmetry.space_group_name_H-M   'P 1'
#
loop_
_entity.id
_entity.type
_entity.pdbx_description
1 polymer ?
#
loop_
_entity_poly.entity_id
_entity_poly.type
_entity_poly.pdbx_seq_one_letter_code
_entity_poly.pdbx_strand_id
1 'polypeptide(L)'
;MKPAVTISLVVVAVLTTVVIEEIRIKQLRAEVLRLRQIPTDQPVKITPDDILAKETPLPGKKPLAPVDPTEVTEKPDSTATTDTPAASPTPAPTGLPGTRNVPADYPEPSEERIKEVALGAYSDLHYDLGLNNQERVYLDDLLGDRLAKQQQFAQAWVGADEADRAAIEEQMAAHRAESDEALKTFFGRDADYQAFVTYHAMQPERTMLSQLIPMMDQQGVSLELADEQKLIAAMYEARMAAKGIDWNSTDALKAVVAGDAKARFDKEWTARNEFLADILPDFLDEKTIEVLTESRKQLKETIIESLDSAIEAINGSPEAGDE
;
A
#
# COMPACT_ATOMS: atom_id res chain seq x y z
N MET A 1 22.72 21.87 31.73
CA MET A 1 21.43 21.51 31.10
C MET A 1 21.73 21.18 29.65
N LYS A 2 21.71 19.89 29.29
CA LYS A 2 21.99 19.41 27.92
C LYS A 2 20.67 19.44 27.11
N PRO A 3 20.69 19.79 25.81
CA PRO A 3 19.47 19.83 25.00
C PRO A 3 18.96 18.41 24.77
N ALA A 4 17.63 18.25 24.84
CA ALA A 4 16.94 17.03 24.46
C ALA A 4 17.08 16.84 22.94
N VAL A 5 17.87 15.85 22.53
CA VAL A 5 17.96 15.41 21.13
C VAL A 5 16.75 14.51 20.89
N THR A 6 15.84 14.95 20.02
CA THR A 6 14.68 14.19 19.56
C THR A 6 15.17 13.04 18.68
N ILE A 7 15.40 11.88 19.29
CA ILE A 7 15.75 10.62 18.62
C ILE A 7 14.45 9.89 18.23
N SER A 8 14.52 9.05 17.19
CA SER A 8 13.58 7.95 16.86
C SER A 8 12.62 8.23 15.69
N LEU A 9 13.23 8.38 14.52
CA LEU A 9 12.61 8.31 13.21
C LEU A 9 12.63 6.81 12.80
N VAL A 10 11.44 6.21 12.67
CA VAL A 10 11.13 4.77 12.50
C VAL A 10 11.67 4.21 11.17
N VAL A 11 12.44 3.13 11.18
CA VAL A 11 13.24 2.64 10.02
C VAL A 11 12.48 2.42 8.70
N VAL A 12 11.15 2.34 8.69
CA VAL A 12 10.35 2.40 7.44
C VAL A 12 9.29 3.51 7.41
N ALA A 13 8.92 4.11 8.54
CA ALA A 13 8.16 5.37 8.50
C ALA A 13 9.04 6.57 8.09
N VAL A 14 10.37 6.48 8.24
CA VAL A 14 11.39 7.46 7.77
C VAL A 14 11.51 7.48 6.27
N LEU A 15 11.45 6.30 5.65
CA LEU A 15 11.48 6.17 4.19
C LEU A 15 10.28 6.84 3.54
N THR A 16 9.18 7.00 4.28
CA THR A 16 8.02 7.81 3.87
C THR A 16 8.10 9.26 4.35
N THR A 17 8.46 9.57 5.60
CA THR A 17 8.19 10.91 6.18
C THR A 17 9.16 12.03 5.81
N VAL A 18 10.44 11.77 5.54
CA VAL A 18 11.40 12.86 5.25
C VAL A 18 11.22 13.43 3.83
N VAL A 19 10.60 12.66 2.93
CA VAL A 19 10.26 13.09 1.56
C VAL A 19 8.84 13.70 1.47
N ILE A 20 7.99 13.52 2.50
CA ILE A 20 6.57 13.90 2.45
C ILE A 20 6.33 15.41 2.49
N GLU A 21 7.11 16.26 3.16
CA GLU A 21 6.69 17.67 3.30
C GLU A 21 6.85 18.54 2.04
N GLU A 22 7.90 18.34 1.22
CA GLU A 22 8.02 19.07 -0.05
C GLU A 22 7.28 18.41 -1.21
N ILE A 23 7.13 17.07 -1.17
CA ILE A 23 6.38 16.32 -2.19
C ILE A 23 4.86 16.49 -1.99
N ARG A 24 4.35 16.58 -0.76
CA ARG A 24 2.90 16.79 -0.50
C ARG A 24 2.41 18.13 -1.06
N ILE A 25 3.25 19.18 -1.08
CA ILE A 25 2.92 20.47 -1.73
C ILE A 25 2.91 20.35 -3.27
N LYS A 26 3.79 19.54 -3.85
CA LYS A 26 3.81 19.27 -5.31
C LYS A 26 2.69 18.32 -5.74
N GLN A 27 2.38 17.30 -4.93
CA GLN A 27 1.25 16.37 -5.09
C GLN A 27 -0.09 17.10 -4.94
N LEU A 28 -0.24 18.00 -3.97
CA LEU A 28 -1.40 18.88 -3.89
C LEU A 28 -1.53 19.80 -5.11
N ARG A 29 -0.43 20.26 -5.71
CA ARG A 29 -0.49 21.05 -6.95
C ARG A 29 -0.82 20.22 -8.18
N ALA A 30 -0.30 19.01 -8.30
CA ALA A 30 -0.60 18.10 -9.41
C ALA A 30 -2.06 17.60 -9.33
N GLU A 31 -2.53 17.22 -8.13
CA GLU A 31 -3.91 16.78 -7.91
C GLU A 31 -4.90 17.95 -8.00
N VAL A 32 -4.55 19.16 -7.53
CA VAL A 32 -5.36 20.36 -7.79
C VAL A 32 -5.37 20.74 -9.27
N LEU A 33 -4.29 20.52 -10.04
CA LEU A 33 -4.31 20.72 -11.49
C LEU A 33 -5.20 19.68 -12.19
N ARG A 34 -5.13 18.41 -11.77
CA ARG A 34 -5.94 17.29 -12.27
C ARG A 34 -7.42 17.52 -11.97
N LEU A 35 -7.76 17.90 -10.75
CA LEU A 35 -9.14 18.20 -10.32
C LEU A 35 -9.69 19.50 -10.96
N ARG A 36 -8.84 20.48 -11.30
CA ARG A 36 -9.24 21.68 -12.07
C ARG A 36 -9.51 21.41 -13.55
N GLN A 37 -9.05 20.28 -14.09
CA GLN A 37 -9.35 19.86 -15.46
C GLN A 37 -10.69 19.11 -15.56
N ILE A 38 -11.30 18.74 -14.44
CA ILE A 38 -12.67 18.25 -14.37
C ILE A 38 -13.60 19.47 -14.47
N PRO A 39 -14.44 19.60 -15.51
CA PRO A 39 -15.34 20.74 -15.62
C PRO A 39 -16.33 20.73 -14.45
N THR A 40 -16.23 21.70 -13.55
CA THR A 40 -17.04 21.79 -12.31
C THR A 40 -18.52 22.08 -12.54
N ASP A 41 -18.96 22.29 -13.77
CA ASP A 41 -20.31 22.82 -14.06
C ASP A 41 -21.22 21.85 -14.83
N GLN A 42 -20.84 20.58 -15.04
CA GLN A 42 -21.78 19.57 -15.56
C GLN A 42 -21.61 18.21 -14.88
N PRO A 43 -22.69 17.59 -14.36
CA PRO A 43 -22.64 16.22 -13.90
C PRO A 43 -22.40 15.32 -15.11
N VAL A 44 -21.22 14.72 -15.21
CA VAL A 44 -20.94 13.71 -16.23
C VAL A 44 -21.78 12.48 -15.88
N LYS A 45 -22.97 12.37 -16.49
CA LYS A 45 -23.65 11.08 -16.63
C LYS A 45 -22.82 10.25 -17.60
N ILE A 46 -21.90 9.45 -17.07
CA ILE A 46 -21.40 8.29 -17.82
C ILE A 46 -22.53 7.26 -17.74
N THR A 47 -23.33 7.18 -18.79
CA THR A 47 -24.28 6.07 -18.94
C THR A 47 -23.51 4.81 -19.31
N PRO A 48 -23.90 3.62 -18.80
CA PRO A 48 -23.24 2.34 -19.09
C PRO A 48 -23.04 2.03 -20.59
N ASP A 49 -23.81 2.65 -21.47
CA ASP A 49 -23.76 2.46 -22.92
C ASP A 49 -22.51 3.05 -23.59
N ASP A 50 -21.85 4.05 -22.99
CA ASP A 50 -20.66 4.69 -23.58
C ASP A 50 -19.37 3.88 -23.36
N ILE A 51 -19.37 2.95 -22.41
CA ILE A 51 -18.24 2.03 -22.13
C ILE A 51 -18.29 0.81 -23.06
N LEU A 52 -19.47 0.41 -23.54
CA LEU A 52 -19.66 -0.80 -24.36
C LEU A 52 -19.52 -0.59 -25.87
N ALA A 53 -19.32 0.65 -26.34
CA ALA A 53 -19.31 0.95 -27.79
C ALA A 53 -17.94 0.84 -28.47
N LYS A 54 -16.86 0.48 -27.75
CA LYS A 54 -15.52 0.32 -28.34
C LYS A 54 -14.75 -0.89 -27.82
N GLU A 55 -15.33 -2.07 -27.92
CA GLU A 55 -14.54 -3.31 -27.91
C GLU A 55 -14.74 -4.05 -29.23
N THR A 56 -13.70 -4.05 -30.05
CA THR A 56 -13.59 -5.01 -31.15
C THR A 56 -12.99 -6.28 -30.54
N PRO A 57 -13.62 -7.47 -30.65
CA PRO A 57 -13.14 -8.66 -29.95
C PRO A 57 -11.89 -9.21 -30.63
N LEU A 58 -10.79 -9.35 -29.87
CA LEU A 58 -9.64 -10.16 -30.27
C LEU A 58 -9.98 -11.66 -30.07
N PRO A 59 -9.67 -12.54 -31.03
CA PRO A 59 -10.07 -13.93 -30.98
C PRO A 59 -9.10 -14.77 -30.13
N GLY A 60 -9.67 -15.51 -29.18
CA GLY A 60 -9.16 -16.81 -28.73
C GLY A 60 -7.95 -16.79 -27.81
N LYS A 61 -8.20 -16.84 -26.50
CA LYS A 61 -7.46 -17.67 -25.53
C LYS A 61 -8.24 -17.73 -24.21
N LYS A 62 -8.22 -18.91 -23.58
CA LYS A 62 -9.00 -19.25 -22.37
C LYS A 62 -8.66 -18.30 -21.21
N PRO A 63 -9.63 -17.95 -20.35
CA PRO A 63 -9.37 -17.30 -19.07
C PRO A 63 -8.48 -18.21 -18.20
N LEU A 64 -7.42 -17.64 -17.63
CA LEU A 64 -6.64 -18.28 -16.57
C LEU A 64 -7.50 -18.29 -15.30
N ALA A 65 -7.59 -19.47 -14.67
CA ALA A 65 -8.38 -19.68 -13.46
C ALA A 65 -7.77 -18.93 -12.26
N PRO A 66 -8.58 -18.56 -11.26
CA PRO A 66 -8.10 -17.94 -10.02
C PRO A 66 -7.13 -18.90 -9.30
N VAL A 67 -6.00 -18.36 -8.85
CA VAL A 67 -5.09 -19.07 -7.95
C VAL A 67 -5.72 -19.05 -6.55
N ASP A 68 -6.10 -20.23 -6.07
CA ASP A 68 -6.62 -20.47 -4.72
C ASP A 68 -5.46 -20.44 -3.71
N PRO A 69 -5.43 -19.49 -2.75
CA PRO A 69 -4.38 -19.43 -1.74
C PRO A 69 -4.71 -20.33 -0.55
N THR A 70 -4.94 -21.62 -0.80
CA THR A 70 -5.18 -22.57 0.29
C THR A 70 -4.60 -23.95 -0.03
N GLU A 71 -3.29 -24.15 0.20
CA GLU A 71 -2.75 -25.52 0.26
C GLU A 71 -1.57 -25.65 1.24
N VAL A 72 -1.89 -26.01 2.50
CA VAL A 72 -1.04 -26.84 3.36
C VAL A 72 -1.94 -27.91 4.01
N THR A 73 -1.96 -29.09 3.36
CA THR A 73 -2.12 -30.47 3.90
C THR A 73 -3.50 -31.02 4.35
N GLU A 74 -4.16 -31.77 3.44
CA GLU A 74 -4.85 -33.12 3.50
C GLU A 74 -5.44 -33.69 4.83
N LYS A 75 -6.59 -34.43 4.95
CA LYS A 75 -7.67 -35.09 4.12
C LYS A 75 -8.65 -35.87 5.10
N PRO A 76 -9.69 -36.70 4.73
CA PRO A 76 -10.79 -36.71 3.72
C PRO A 76 -12.25 -36.93 4.26
N ASP A 77 -13.21 -36.96 3.31
CA ASP A 77 -14.60 -37.51 3.26
C ASP A 77 -15.75 -36.49 3.42
N SER A 78 -16.81 -36.41 2.58
CA SER A 78 -17.37 -37.33 1.60
C SER A 78 -18.33 -36.61 0.60
N THR A 79 -18.34 -37.09 -0.65
CA THR A 79 -19.44 -37.15 -1.67
C THR A 79 -20.40 -35.99 -1.98
N ALA A 80 -20.43 -35.52 -3.25
CA ALA A 80 -21.51 -35.74 -4.26
C ALA A 80 -21.79 -34.56 -5.25
N THR A 81 -21.49 -34.81 -6.55
CA THR A 81 -22.17 -34.47 -7.83
C THR A 81 -22.73 -33.06 -8.19
N THR A 82 -22.08 -32.45 -9.21
CA THR A 82 -22.55 -31.82 -10.48
C THR A 82 -23.93 -31.15 -10.61
N ASP A 83 -23.96 -29.87 -11.02
CA ASP A 83 -24.34 -29.40 -12.39
C ASP A 83 -24.16 -27.87 -12.56
N THR A 84 -23.70 -27.45 -13.76
CA THR A 84 -23.43 -26.07 -14.27
C THR A 84 -24.07 -25.98 -15.68
N PRO A 85 -24.37 -24.84 -16.35
CA PRO A 85 -24.22 -23.39 -16.05
C PRO A 85 -25.47 -22.51 -16.32
N ALA A 86 -25.48 -21.24 -15.91
CA ALA A 86 -25.84 -20.09 -16.77
C ALA A 86 -25.74 -18.74 -16.03
N ALA A 87 -25.37 -17.72 -16.82
CA ALA A 87 -25.27 -16.28 -16.51
C ALA A 87 -24.01 -15.84 -15.77
N SER A 88 -22.99 -15.46 -16.56
CA SER A 88 -21.94 -14.54 -16.12
C SER A 88 -22.58 -13.20 -15.72
N PRO A 89 -22.44 -12.73 -14.46
CA PRO A 89 -22.74 -11.35 -14.15
C PRO A 89 -21.49 -10.51 -14.46
N THR A 90 -21.66 -9.53 -15.34
CA THR A 90 -20.85 -8.31 -15.38
C THR A 90 -20.70 -7.77 -13.96
N PRO A 91 -19.50 -7.40 -13.48
CA PRO A 91 -19.36 -6.86 -12.13
C PRO A 91 -20.08 -5.50 -12.05
N ALA A 92 -21.19 -5.48 -11.34
CA ALA A 92 -21.83 -4.25 -10.88
C ALA A 92 -20.95 -3.60 -9.80
N PRO A 93 -20.99 -2.26 -9.64
CA PRO A 93 -20.32 -1.59 -8.53
C PRO A 93 -20.75 -2.22 -7.20
N THR A 94 -19.79 -2.80 -6.48
CA THR A 94 -20.02 -3.59 -5.26
C THR A 94 -20.12 -2.65 -4.06
N GLY A 95 -21.34 -2.19 -3.77
CA GLY A 95 -21.66 -1.46 -2.53
C GLY A 95 -22.79 -0.45 -2.74
N LEU A 96 -23.89 -0.59 -1.99
CA LEU A 96 -24.84 0.51 -1.85
C LEU A 96 -24.21 1.55 -0.91
N PRO A 97 -24.06 2.83 -1.30
CA PRO A 97 -23.50 3.86 -0.43
C PRO A 97 -24.33 3.99 0.86
N GLY A 98 -23.68 4.11 2.02
CA GLY A 98 -24.37 4.29 3.31
C GLY A 98 -24.90 3.01 3.95
N THR A 99 -24.23 1.88 3.75
CA THR A 99 -24.62 0.57 4.33
C THR A 99 -23.57 0.00 5.29
N ARG A 100 -22.47 0.72 5.54
CA ARG A 100 -21.38 0.24 6.41
C ARG A 100 -21.62 0.59 7.87
N ASN A 101 -21.01 -0.19 8.75
CA ASN A 101 -21.20 -0.05 10.18
C ASN A 101 -20.32 1.08 10.71
N VAL A 102 -20.86 2.30 10.70
CA VAL A 102 -20.31 3.46 11.41
C VAL A 102 -21.05 3.58 12.75
N PRO A 103 -20.35 3.80 13.88
CA PRO A 103 -20.99 4.05 15.17
C PRO A 103 -22.00 5.20 15.08
N ALA A 104 -23.17 5.03 15.71
CA ALA A 104 -24.25 6.03 15.62
C ALA A 104 -23.90 7.37 16.28
N ASP A 105 -22.93 7.37 17.19
CA ASP A 105 -22.37 8.53 17.87
C ASP A 105 -21.12 9.09 17.19
N TYR A 106 -20.69 8.51 16.06
CA TYR A 106 -19.55 9.01 15.30
C TYR A 106 -19.85 10.41 14.75
N PRO A 107 -18.99 11.41 15.02
CA PRO A 107 -19.28 12.80 14.69
C PRO A 107 -19.39 13.01 13.18
N GLU A 108 -20.18 14.00 12.79
CA GLU A 108 -20.23 14.42 11.40
C GLU A 108 -18.88 15.03 11.00
N PRO A 109 -18.22 14.51 9.95
CA PRO A 109 -16.89 14.96 9.58
C PRO A 109 -16.90 16.38 9.04
N SER A 110 -15.89 17.16 9.40
CA SER A 110 -15.71 18.51 8.86
C SER A 110 -15.38 18.47 7.36
N GLU A 111 -15.69 19.55 6.63
CA GLU A 111 -15.32 19.67 5.21
C GLU A 111 -13.81 19.52 4.98
N GLU A 112 -12.99 20.00 5.91
CA GLU A 112 -11.53 19.88 5.84
C GLU A 112 -11.09 18.43 5.93
N ARG A 113 -11.67 17.66 6.86
CA ARG A 113 -11.36 16.23 7.02
C ARG A 113 -11.81 15.42 5.81
N ILE A 114 -12.97 15.74 5.22
CA ILE A 114 -13.43 15.10 3.98
C ILE A 114 -12.44 15.34 2.83
N LYS A 115 -11.93 16.57 2.68
CA LYS A 115 -10.94 16.91 1.66
C LYS A 115 -9.61 16.20 1.89
N GLU A 116 -9.16 16.10 3.14
CA GLU A 116 -7.95 15.36 3.49
C GLU A 116 -8.06 13.88 3.08
N VAL A 117 -9.16 13.23 3.46
CA VAL A 117 -9.39 11.80 3.18
C VAL A 117 -9.59 11.53 1.68
N ALA A 118 -10.16 12.48 0.93
CA ALA A 118 -10.27 12.39 -0.52
C ALA A 118 -8.92 12.43 -1.25
N LEU A 119 -7.87 12.92 -0.57
CA LEU A 119 -6.50 13.01 -1.08
C LEU A 119 -5.55 12.00 -0.40
N GLY A 120 -6.09 11.13 0.46
CA GLY A 120 -5.33 10.14 1.22
C GLY A 120 -4.99 8.88 0.41
N ALA A 121 -4.18 7.99 1.00
CA ALA A 121 -3.70 6.76 0.36
C ALA A 121 -4.80 5.75 -0.02
N TYR A 122 -5.99 5.90 0.55
CA TYR A 122 -7.16 5.04 0.33
C TYR A 122 -8.24 5.72 -0.52
N SER A 123 -7.96 6.87 -1.14
CA SER A 123 -8.94 7.61 -1.97
C SER A 123 -9.55 6.76 -3.09
N ASP A 124 -8.74 5.99 -3.81
CA ASP A 124 -9.22 5.08 -4.86
C ASP A 124 -10.16 4.02 -4.29
N LEU A 125 -9.76 3.37 -3.19
CA LEU A 125 -10.59 2.37 -2.51
C LEU A 125 -11.91 2.97 -2.03
N HIS A 126 -11.89 4.20 -1.51
CA HIS A 126 -13.09 4.91 -1.07
C HIS A 126 -14.09 5.10 -2.22
N TYR A 127 -13.58 5.40 -3.42
CA TYR A 127 -14.37 5.54 -4.63
C TYR A 127 -14.91 4.18 -5.10
N ASP A 128 -14.05 3.17 -5.19
CA ASP A 128 -14.40 1.82 -5.67
C ASP A 128 -15.45 1.14 -4.79
N LEU A 129 -15.35 1.34 -3.48
CA LEU A 129 -16.31 0.84 -2.49
C LEU A 129 -17.57 1.69 -2.37
N GLY A 130 -17.63 2.84 -3.05
CA GLY A 130 -18.77 3.75 -2.99
C GLY A 130 -19.02 4.30 -1.58
N LEU A 131 -17.97 4.53 -0.78
CA LEU A 131 -18.11 5.07 0.57
C LEU A 131 -18.70 6.47 0.55
N ASN A 132 -19.64 6.78 1.46
CA ASN A 132 -20.06 8.15 1.74
C ASN A 132 -19.03 8.90 2.60
N ASN A 133 -19.17 10.21 2.77
CA ASN A 133 -18.19 11.02 3.50
C ASN A 133 -17.93 10.56 4.94
N GLN A 134 -18.98 10.15 5.66
CA GLN A 134 -18.85 9.68 7.04
C GLN A 134 -18.13 8.32 7.08
N GLU A 135 -18.47 7.40 6.18
CA GLU A 135 -17.81 6.10 6.03
C GLU A 135 -16.33 6.24 5.65
N ARG A 136 -16.00 7.16 4.74
CA ARG A 136 -14.61 7.44 4.32
C ARG A 136 -13.77 7.90 5.49
N VAL A 137 -14.26 8.87 6.24
CA VAL A 137 -13.51 9.44 7.36
C VAL A 137 -13.40 8.41 8.49
N TYR A 138 -14.45 7.66 8.78
CA TYR A 138 -14.38 6.61 9.79
C TYR A 138 -13.38 5.50 9.42
N LEU A 139 -13.35 5.07 8.15
CA LEU A 139 -12.32 4.12 7.69
C LEU A 139 -10.91 4.69 7.83
N ASP A 140 -10.70 5.95 7.43
CA ASP A 140 -9.39 6.60 7.56
C ASP A 140 -8.96 6.75 9.02
N ASP A 141 -9.88 7.01 9.94
CA ASP A 141 -9.61 7.07 11.38
C ASP A 141 -9.21 5.70 11.95
N LEU A 142 -9.90 4.61 11.55
CA LEU A 142 -9.52 3.24 11.93
C LEU A 142 -8.10 2.90 11.46
N LEU A 143 -7.75 3.31 10.24
CA LEU A 143 -6.41 3.11 9.66
C LEU A 143 -5.36 4.01 10.32
N GLY A 144 -5.74 5.23 10.66
CA GLY A 144 -4.90 6.19 11.38
C GLY A 144 -4.54 5.69 12.78
N ASP A 145 -5.51 5.18 13.54
CA ASP A 145 -5.26 4.59 14.85
C ASP A 145 -4.36 3.35 14.75
N ARG A 146 -4.63 2.46 13.77
CA ARG A 146 -3.76 1.31 13.48
C ARG A 146 -2.31 1.72 13.25
N LEU A 147 -2.08 2.72 12.40
CA LEU A 147 -0.75 3.21 12.08
C LEU A 147 -0.09 3.89 13.29
N ALA A 148 -0.81 4.75 14.01
CA ALA A 148 -0.30 5.44 15.19
C ALA A 148 0.14 4.44 16.28
N LYS A 149 -0.66 3.39 16.51
CA LYS A 149 -0.35 2.33 17.46
C LYS A 149 0.84 1.49 17.02
N GLN A 150 0.91 1.13 15.74
CA GLN A 150 2.07 0.46 15.18
C GLN A 150 3.36 1.27 15.37
N GLN A 151 3.32 2.59 15.19
CA GLN A 151 4.46 3.48 15.44
C GLN A 151 4.84 3.53 16.93
N GLN A 152 3.85 3.63 17.83
CA GLN A 152 4.07 3.59 19.28
C GLN A 152 4.77 2.29 19.70
N PHE A 153 4.30 1.14 19.20
CA PHE A 153 4.93 -0.14 19.50
C PHE A 153 6.33 -0.27 18.90
N ALA A 154 6.56 0.22 17.68
CA ALA A 154 7.89 0.21 17.09
C ALA A 154 8.88 1.04 17.93
N GLN A 155 8.47 2.21 18.42
CA GLN A 155 9.30 3.03 19.32
C GLN A 155 9.57 2.33 20.65
N ALA A 156 8.54 1.73 21.25
CA ALA A 156 8.69 0.95 22.47
C ALA A 156 9.66 -0.24 22.27
N TRP A 157 9.54 -0.96 21.15
CA TRP A 157 10.37 -2.13 20.84
C TRP A 157 11.85 -1.77 20.69
N VAL A 158 12.15 -0.65 20.02
CA VAL A 158 13.53 -0.16 19.85
C VAL A 158 14.14 0.23 21.20
N GLY A 159 13.37 0.87 22.08
CA GLY A 159 13.83 1.30 23.42
C GLY A 159 13.85 0.20 24.48
N ALA A 160 13.26 -0.97 24.20
CA ALA A 160 13.14 -2.08 25.12
C ALA A 160 14.36 -2.99 25.10
N ASP A 161 14.62 -3.65 26.24
CA ASP A 161 15.58 -4.73 26.34
C ASP A 161 15.04 -6.04 25.70
N GLU A 162 15.86 -7.07 25.65
CA GLU A 162 15.49 -8.34 25.00
C GLU A 162 14.29 -9.03 25.67
N ALA A 163 14.13 -8.88 27.00
CA ALA A 163 13.04 -9.50 27.74
C ALA A 163 11.70 -8.79 27.49
N ASP A 164 11.71 -7.46 27.43
CA ASP A 164 10.51 -6.64 27.24
C ASP A 164 10.02 -6.63 25.77
N ARG A 165 10.90 -6.86 24.79
CA ARG A 165 10.55 -6.93 23.36
C ARG A 165 9.49 -8.00 23.06
N ALA A 166 9.56 -9.16 23.71
CA ALA A 166 8.58 -10.23 23.51
C ALA A 166 7.17 -9.81 23.97
N ALA A 167 7.06 -9.11 25.10
CA ALA A 167 5.78 -8.60 25.59
C ALA A 167 5.20 -7.51 24.69
N ILE A 168 6.05 -6.67 24.10
CA ILE A 168 5.63 -5.67 23.11
C ILE A 168 5.11 -6.35 21.84
N GLU A 169 5.78 -7.39 21.36
CA GLU A 169 5.32 -8.18 20.19
C GLU A 169 3.95 -8.82 20.42
N GLU A 170 3.67 -9.33 21.62
CA GLU A 170 2.35 -9.84 21.99
C GLU A 170 1.27 -8.75 21.97
N GLN A 171 1.56 -7.57 22.52
CA GLN A 171 0.65 -6.43 22.48
C GLN A 171 0.38 -5.95 21.05
N MET A 172 1.42 -5.93 20.20
CA MET A 172 1.27 -5.61 18.78
C MET A 172 0.34 -6.60 18.06
N ALA A 173 0.50 -7.89 18.32
CA ALA A 173 -0.35 -8.93 17.72
C ALA A 173 -1.81 -8.81 18.18
N ALA A 174 -2.03 -8.57 19.48
CA ALA A 174 -3.36 -8.34 20.03
C ALA A 174 -4.04 -7.11 19.40
N HIS A 175 -3.31 -6.00 19.30
CA HIS A 175 -3.81 -4.77 18.68
C HIS A 175 -4.11 -4.96 17.18
N ARG A 176 -3.29 -5.70 16.45
CA ARG A 176 -3.58 -6.04 15.04
C ARG A 176 -4.89 -6.81 14.92
N ALA A 177 -5.11 -7.81 15.77
CA ALA A 177 -6.35 -8.58 15.76
C ALA A 177 -7.57 -7.71 16.09
N GLU A 178 -7.47 -6.82 17.07
CA GLU A 178 -8.52 -5.85 17.41
C GLU A 178 -8.84 -4.91 16.24
N SER A 179 -7.81 -4.35 15.59
CA SER A 179 -7.97 -3.49 14.42
C SER A 179 -8.58 -4.23 13.23
N ASP A 180 -8.18 -5.48 12.99
CA ASP A 180 -8.74 -6.32 11.92
C ASP A 180 -10.22 -6.63 12.17
N GLU A 181 -10.61 -6.93 13.42
CA GLU A 181 -12.02 -7.12 13.79
C GLU A 181 -12.85 -5.83 13.65
N ALA A 182 -12.29 -4.67 14.02
CA ALA A 182 -12.94 -3.38 13.81
C ALA A 182 -13.17 -3.09 12.32
N LEU A 183 -12.17 -3.37 11.47
CA LEU A 183 -12.27 -3.22 10.03
C LEU A 183 -13.30 -4.18 9.42
N LYS A 184 -13.28 -5.47 9.79
CA LYS A 184 -14.31 -6.44 9.35
C LYS A 184 -15.70 -5.97 9.74
N THR A 185 -15.85 -5.50 10.99
CA THR A 185 -17.12 -4.97 11.50
C THR A 185 -17.57 -3.78 10.66
N PHE A 186 -16.69 -2.81 10.40
CA PHE A 186 -16.98 -1.65 9.56
C PHE A 186 -17.50 -2.06 8.18
N PHE A 187 -16.77 -2.93 7.47
CA PHE A 187 -17.17 -3.34 6.11
C PHE A 187 -18.48 -4.14 6.12
N GLY A 188 -18.72 -4.97 7.14
CA GLY A 188 -19.96 -5.75 7.32
C GLY A 188 -20.24 -6.81 6.23
N ARG A 189 -19.45 -6.80 5.15
CA ARG A 189 -19.51 -7.72 4.01
C ARG A 189 -18.12 -8.24 3.72
N ASP A 190 -17.99 -9.56 3.65
CA ASP A 190 -16.70 -10.22 3.40
C ASP A 190 -16.06 -9.76 2.09
N ALA A 191 -16.85 -9.56 1.02
CA ALA A 191 -16.33 -9.10 -0.27
C ALA A 191 -15.66 -7.72 -0.19
N ASP A 192 -16.26 -6.79 0.55
CA ASP A 192 -15.74 -5.43 0.70
C ASP A 192 -14.49 -5.44 1.60
N TYR A 193 -14.48 -6.26 2.65
CA TYR A 193 -13.30 -6.49 3.48
C TYR A 193 -12.15 -7.12 2.67
N GLN A 194 -12.43 -8.10 1.80
CA GLN A 194 -11.40 -8.70 0.95
C GLN A 194 -10.84 -7.67 -0.05
N ALA A 195 -11.69 -6.84 -0.67
CA ALA A 195 -11.22 -5.75 -1.52
C ALA A 195 -10.30 -4.79 -0.74
N PHE A 196 -10.66 -4.45 0.50
CA PHE A 196 -9.79 -3.68 1.39
C PHE A 196 -8.47 -4.41 1.68
N VAL A 197 -8.49 -5.69 2.05
CA VAL A 197 -7.28 -6.47 2.36
C VAL A 197 -6.34 -6.49 1.17
N THR A 198 -6.84 -6.76 -0.04
CA THR A 198 -6.03 -6.72 -1.27
C THR A 198 -5.46 -5.32 -1.52
N TYR A 199 -6.29 -4.28 -1.43
CA TYR A 199 -5.85 -2.90 -1.63
C TYR A 199 -4.80 -2.46 -0.59
N HIS A 200 -5.00 -2.83 0.67
CA HIS A 200 -4.10 -2.57 1.78
C HIS A 200 -2.75 -3.29 1.58
N ALA A 201 -2.79 -4.55 1.15
CA ALA A 201 -1.58 -5.33 0.90
C ALA A 201 -0.69 -4.72 -0.18
N MET A 202 -1.24 -3.98 -1.15
CA MET A 202 -0.52 -3.31 -2.23
C MET A 202 -0.05 -1.87 -1.90
N GLN A 203 -0.30 -1.38 -0.68
CA GLN A 203 0.12 -0.03 -0.28
C GLN A 203 1.63 0.24 -0.40
N PRO A 204 2.53 -0.71 -0.08
CA PRO A 204 3.97 -0.51 -0.31
C PRO A 204 4.28 -0.22 -1.78
N GLU A 205 3.64 -0.93 -2.70
CA GLU A 205 3.82 -0.76 -4.14
C GLU A 205 3.26 0.57 -4.65
N ARG A 206 2.07 0.97 -4.18
CA ARG A 206 1.47 2.29 -4.49
C ARG A 206 2.36 3.43 -4.01
N THR A 207 2.87 3.32 -2.79
CA THR A 207 3.80 4.30 -2.21
C THR A 207 5.06 4.40 -3.04
N MET A 208 5.67 3.26 -3.38
CA MET A 208 6.86 3.21 -4.23
C MET A 208 6.61 3.82 -5.60
N LEU A 209 5.50 3.49 -6.25
CA LEU A 209 5.15 4.04 -7.55
C LEU A 209 4.94 5.56 -7.48
N SER A 210 4.33 6.08 -6.42
CA SER A 210 4.18 7.53 -6.22
C SER A 210 5.50 8.29 -6.12
N GLN A 211 6.58 7.61 -5.71
CA GLN A 211 7.94 8.17 -5.66
C GLN A 211 8.64 8.04 -7.03
N LEU A 212 8.29 7.01 -7.80
CA LEU A 212 8.85 6.77 -9.13
C LEU A 212 8.24 7.68 -10.20
N ILE A 213 6.93 7.93 -10.18
CA ILE A 213 6.23 8.73 -11.20
C ILE A 213 6.93 10.08 -11.45
N PRO A 214 7.24 10.90 -10.43
CA PRO A 214 7.93 12.18 -10.66
C PRO A 214 9.34 12.03 -11.27
N MET A 215 10.04 10.92 -10.99
CA MET A 215 11.36 10.63 -11.56
C MET A 215 11.24 10.20 -13.04
N MET A 216 10.18 9.47 -13.38
CA MET A 216 9.88 9.07 -14.76
C MET A 216 9.44 10.27 -15.59
N ASP A 217 8.55 11.12 -15.05
CA ASP A 217 8.06 12.34 -15.72
C ASP A 217 9.22 13.29 -16.05
N GLN A 218 10.21 13.44 -15.15
CA GLN A 218 11.43 14.22 -15.39
C GLN A 218 12.27 13.69 -16.55
N GLN A 219 12.18 12.38 -16.82
CA GLN A 219 12.85 11.71 -17.93
C GLN A 219 11.96 11.63 -19.19
N GLY A 220 10.80 12.29 -19.17
CA GLY A 220 9.90 12.40 -20.32
C GLY A 220 9.11 11.12 -20.63
N VAL A 221 8.82 10.32 -19.60
CA VAL A 221 7.91 9.18 -19.65
C VAL A 221 6.84 9.38 -18.59
N SER A 222 5.58 9.35 -19.01
CA SER A 222 4.43 9.39 -18.10
C SER A 222 3.65 8.09 -18.28
N LEU A 223 3.23 7.48 -17.17
CA LEU A 223 2.46 6.25 -17.19
C LEU A 223 0.98 6.57 -17.35
N GLU A 224 0.30 5.82 -18.20
CA GLU A 224 -1.16 5.83 -18.24
C GLU A 224 -1.72 5.11 -17.01
N LEU A 225 -2.87 5.56 -16.50
CA LEU A 225 -3.48 5.02 -15.28
C LEU A 225 -3.67 3.49 -15.32
N ALA A 226 -4.01 2.95 -16.49
CA ALA A 226 -4.18 1.51 -16.67
C ALA A 226 -2.86 0.74 -16.50
N ASP A 227 -1.74 1.32 -16.92
CA ASP A 227 -0.43 0.69 -16.80
C ASP A 227 0.17 0.90 -15.40
N GLU A 228 -0.17 2.00 -14.71
CA GLU A 228 0.12 2.16 -13.28
C GLU A 228 -0.50 1.05 -12.44
N GLN A 229 -1.77 0.71 -12.68
CA GLN A 229 -2.47 -0.36 -11.97
C GLN A 229 -1.83 -1.74 -12.23
N LYS A 230 -1.47 -2.04 -13.48
CA LYS A 230 -0.74 -3.27 -13.82
C LYS A 230 0.65 -3.30 -13.18
N LEU A 231 1.34 -2.17 -13.14
CA LEU A 231 2.65 -2.06 -12.53
C LEU A 231 2.59 -2.27 -11.01
N ILE A 232 1.60 -1.71 -10.31
CA ILE A 232 1.37 -1.98 -8.89
C ILE A 232 1.17 -3.48 -8.65
N ALA A 233 0.34 -4.14 -9.46
CA ALA A 233 0.10 -5.57 -9.36
C ALA A 233 1.39 -6.39 -9.61
N ALA A 234 2.14 -6.08 -10.67
CA ALA A 234 3.39 -6.76 -10.99
C ALA A 234 4.45 -6.57 -9.88
N MET A 235 4.56 -5.37 -9.31
CA MET A 235 5.46 -5.09 -8.19
C MET A 235 5.05 -5.83 -6.91
N TYR A 236 3.76 -6.03 -6.71
CA TYR A 236 3.21 -6.79 -5.58
C TYR A 236 3.55 -8.27 -5.73
N GLU A 237 3.28 -8.85 -6.91
CA GLU A 237 3.67 -10.22 -7.24
C GLU A 237 5.17 -10.44 -7.08
N ALA A 238 5.99 -9.50 -7.55
CA ALA A 238 7.44 -9.54 -7.36
C ALA A 238 7.84 -9.59 -5.88
N ARG A 239 7.17 -8.80 -5.03
CA ARG A 239 7.40 -8.82 -3.57
C ARG A 239 7.06 -10.19 -2.97
N MET A 240 5.91 -10.72 -3.32
CA MET A 240 5.45 -12.02 -2.81
C MET A 240 6.36 -13.15 -3.27
N ALA A 241 6.83 -13.11 -4.53
CA ALA A 241 7.77 -14.07 -5.09
C ALA A 241 9.15 -14.01 -4.42
N ALA A 242 9.63 -12.82 -4.04
CA ALA A 242 10.92 -12.67 -3.38
C ALA A 242 10.98 -13.28 -1.97
N LYS A 243 9.82 -13.58 -1.34
CA LYS A 243 9.70 -14.15 0.02
C LYS A 243 10.54 -13.39 1.05
N GLY A 244 10.57 -12.07 0.91
CA GLY A 244 11.27 -11.16 1.81
C GLY A 244 10.56 -10.96 3.15
N ILE A 245 11.18 -10.20 4.05
CA ILE A 245 10.54 -9.78 5.30
C ILE A 245 9.51 -8.67 5.04
N ASP A 246 8.53 -8.53 5.93
CA ASP A 246 7.69 -7.33 5.93
C ASP A 246 8.47 -6.17 6.53
N TRP A 247 8.91 -5.26 5.67
CA TRP A 247 9.64 -4.05 6.04
C TRP A 247 8.84 -3.11 6.95
N ASN A 248 7.51 -3.24 7.04
CA ASN A 248 6.69 -2.49 7.99
C ASN A 248 6.53 -3.18 9.35
N SER A 249 7.15 -4.34 9.57
CA SER A 249 6.98 -5.15 10.78
C SER A 249 8.20 -5.08 11.72
N THR A 250 8.09 -5.77 12.87
CA THR A 250 9.21 -5.98 13.78
C THR A 250 10.35 -6.79 13.16
N ASP A 251 10.12 -7.54 12.09
CA ASP A 251 11.19 -8.26 11.38
C ASP A 251 12.19 -7.29 10.73
N ALA A 252 11.72 -6.13 10.27
CA ALA A 252 12.58 -5.06 9.78
C ALA A 252 13.47 -4.51 10.90
N LEU A 253 12.89 -4.27 12.08
CA LEU A 253 13.63 -3.80 13.26
C LEU A 253 14.66 -4.85 13.72
N LYS A 254 14.29 -6.13 13.69
CA LYS A 254 15.21 -7.25 13.99
C LYS A 254 16.38 -7.30 13.00
N ALA A 255 16.12 -7.13 11.71
CA ALA A 255 17.18 -7.08 10.69
C ALA A 255 18.14 -5.90 10.89
N VAL A 256 17.61 -4.75 11.32
CA VAL A 256 18.41 -3.55 11.61
C VAL A 256 19.31 -3.78 12.82
N VAL A 257 18.75 -4.29 13.92
CA VAL A 257 19.51 -4.61 15.15
C VAL A 257 20.54 -5.72 14.89
N ALA A 258 20.23 -6.70 14.04
CA ALA A 258 21.16 -7.75 13.64
C ALA A 258 22.29 -7.25 12.72
N GLY A 259 22.20 -6.02 12.20
CA GLY A 259 23.17 -5.45 11.27
C GLY A 259 23.13 -6.03 9.86
N ASP A 260 22.09 -6.79 9.51
CA ASP A 260 21.95 -7.46 8.21
C ASP A 260 20.87 -6.83 7.30
N ALA A 261 20.18 -5.78 7.76
CA ALA A 261 19.11 -5.10 7.02
C ALA A 261 19.48 -4.74 5.58
N LYS A 262 20.64 -4.12 5.35
CA LYS A 262 21.06 -3.74 4.00
C LYS A 262 21.25 -4.94 3.07
N ALA A 263 21.92 -5.99 3.55
CA ALA A 263 22.19 -7.17 2.76
C ALA A 263 20.88 -7.90 2.40
N ARG A 264 19.92 -7.93 3.33
CA ARG A 264 18.57 -8.44 3.08
C ARG A 264 17.83 -7.59 2.05
N PHE A 265 17.79 -6.28 2.25
CA PHE A 265 17.14 -5.36 1.32
C PHE A 265 17.72 -5.49 -0.10
N ASP A 266 19.04 -5.53 -0.24
CA ASP A 266 19.71 -5.64 -1.54
C ASP A 266 19.36 -6.95 -2.26
N LYS A 267 19.35 -8.07 -1.52
CA LYS A 267 18.94 -9.38 -2.03
C LYS A 267 17.48 -9.38 -2.49
N GLU A 268 16.57 -8.87 -1.66
CA GLU A 268 15.15 -8.80 -1.97
C GLU A 268 14.88 -7.87 -3.16
N TRP A 269 15.56 -6.72 -3.20
CA TRP A 269 15.46 -5.76 -4.30
C TRP A 269 15.89 -6.38 -5.64
N THR A 270 17.01 -7.11 -5.63
CA THR A 270 17.54 -7.79 -6.81
C THR A 270 16.55 -8.85 -7.32
N ALA A 271 16.04 -9.70 -6.42
CA ALA A 271 15.06 -10.73 -6.78
C ALA A 271 13.76 -10.12 -7.36
N ARG A 272 13.29 -9.00 -6.80
CA ARG A 272 12.11 -8.28 -7.31
C ARG A 272 12.35 -7.69 -8.70
N ASN A 273 13.55 -7.15 -8.94
CA ASN A 273 13.90 -6.60 -10.25
C ASN A 273 14.06 -7.69 -11.33
N GLU A 274 14.65 -8.83 -10.98
CA GLU A 274 14.73 -9.99 -11.88
C GLU A 274 13.33 -10.47 -12.29
N PHE A 275 12.42 -10.60 -11.32
CA PHE A 275 11.03 -10.97 -11.59
C PHE A 275 10.31 -9.95 -12.49
N LEU A 276 10.48 -8.65 -12.22
CA LEU A 276 9.86 -7.60 -13.03
C LEU A 276 10.41 -7.58 -14.46
N ALA A 277 11.70 -7.82 -14.66
CA ALA A 277 12.31 -7.82 -16.00
C ALA A 277 11.61 -8.79 -16.97
N ASP A 278 11.07 -9.91 -16.47
CA ASP A 278 10.35 -10.90 -17.26
C ASP A 278 8.92 -10.48 -17.61
N ILE A 279 8.27 -9.63 -16.80
CA ILE A 279 6.83 -9.32 -16.89
C ILE A 279 6.56 -7.95 -17.49
N LEU A 280 7.40 -6.95 -17.24
CA LEU A 280 7.18 -5.59 -17.74
C LEU A 280 7.00 -5.50 -19.27
N PRO A 281 7.71 -6.30 -20.11
CA PRO A 281 7.52 -6.27 -21.57
C PRO A 281 6.11 -6.66 -22.05
N ASP A 282 5.28 -7.29 -21.22
CA ASP A 282 3.93 -7.68 -21.59
C ASP A 282 2.96 -6.49 -21.70
N PHE A 283 3.28 -5.36 -21.06
CA PHE A 283 2.38 -4.19 -21.03
C PHE A 283 3.07 -2.83 -21.05
N LEU A 284 4.40 -2.76 -20.95
CA LEU A 284 5.16 -1.51 -21.10
C LEU A 284 6.06 -1.57 -22.34
N ASP A 285 6.26 -0.43 -22.99
CA ASP A 285 7.23 -0.30 -24.07
C ASP A 285 8.68 -0.20 -23.54
N GLU A 286 9.65 -0.47 -24.42
CA GLU A 286 11.08 -0.53 -24.08
C GLU A 286 11.60 0.77 -23.43
N LYS A 287 11.17 1.95 -23.92
CA LYS A 287 11.59 3.24 -23.37
C LYS A 287 11.03 3.41 -21.95
N THR A 288 9.78 3.04 -21.74
CA THR A 288 9.16 3.10 -20.40
C THR A 288 9.85 2.15 -19.42
N ILE A 289 10.22 0.95 -19.85
CA ILE A 289 10.97 -0.02 -19.04
C ILE A 289 12.37 0.51 -18.67
N GLU A 290 13.09 1.10 -19.63
CA GLU A 290 14.41 1.70 -19.39
C GLU A 290 14.33 2.80 -18.32
N VAL A 291 13.40 3.74 -18.48
CA VAL A 291 13.22 4.86 -17.54
C VAL A 291 12.76 4.37 -16.17
N LEU A 292 11.81 3.42 -16.10
CA LEU A 292 11.38 2.81 -14.84
C LEU A 292 12.56 2.12 -14.13
N THR A 293 13.40 1.39 -14.87
CA THR A 293 14.56 0.68 -14.32
C THR A 293 15.57 1.65 -13.72
N GLU A 294 15.87 2.74 -14.41
CA GLU A 294 16.77 3.77 -13.91
C GLU A 294 16.18 4.51 -12.70
N SER A 295 14.90 4.90 -12.73
CA SER A 295 14.22 5.51 -11.57
C SER A 295 14.22 4.59 -10.35
N ARG A 296 14.00 3.28 -10.56
CA ARG A 296 14.09 2.27 -9.50
C ARG A 296 15.50 2.19 -8.92
N LYS A 297 16.54 2.25 -9.75
CA LYS A 297 17.93 2.26 -9.29
C LYS A 297 18.22 3.47 -8.39
N GLN A 298 17.79 4.66 -8.80
CA GLN A 298 17.95 5.88 -7.98
C GLN A 298 17.18 5.76 -6.65
N LEU A 299 15.95 5.24 -6.70
CA LEU A 299 15.16 5.02 -5.49
C LEU A 299 15.83 4.01 -4.53
N LYS A 300 16.45 2.95 -5.06
CA LYS A 300 17.20 1.98 -4.25
C LYS A 300 18.32 2.66 -3.46
N GLU A 301 19.06 3.56 -4.09
CA GLU A 301 20.16 4.29 -3.46
C GLU A 301 19.63 5.15 -2.30
N THR A 302 18.54 5.90 -2.52
CA THR A 302 17.87 6.67 -1.46
C THR A 302 17.40 5.78 -0.30
N ILE A 303 16.87 4.59 -0.59
CA ILE A 303 16.43 3.66 0.46
C ILE A 303 17.62 3.16 1.29
N ILE A 304 18.74 2.82 0.63
CA ILE A 304 19.95 2.36 1.32
C ILE A 304 20.52 3.46 2.22
N GLU A 305 20.59 4.71 1.76
CA GLU A 305 21.05 5.85 2.56
C GLU A 305 20.17 6.12 3.78
N SER A 306 18.86 5.95 3.64
CA SER A 306 17.94 6.05 4.77
C SER A 306 18.08 4.88 5.74
N LEU A 307 18.35 3.66 5.25
CA LEU A 307 18.65 2.52 6.12
C LEU A 307 19.95 2.75 6.90
N ASP A 308 20.97 3.33 6.27
CA ASP A 308 22.20 3.76 6.94
C ASP A 308 21.93 4.69 8.11
N SER A 309 21.22 5.78 7.82
CA SER A 309 20.88 6.80 8.81
C SER A 309 20.09 6.20 9.98
N ALA A 310 19.20 5.25 9.70
CA ALA A 310 18.42 4.57 10.73
C ALA A 310 19.26 3.61 11.58
N ILE A 311 20.19 2.87 10.97
CA ILE A 311 21.15 2.00 11.68
C ILE A 311 22.02 2.83 12.62
N GLU A 312 22.56 3.96 12.14
CA GLU A 312 23.38 4.87 12.96
C GLU A 312 22.59 5.45 14.14
N ALA A 313 21.34 5.86 13.91
CA ALA A 313 20.49 6.40 14.96
C ALA A 313 20.15 5.37 16.05
N ILE A 314 20.00 4.09 15.68
CA ILE A 314 19.67 3.01 16.62
C ILE A 314 20.90 2.54 17.40
N ASN A 315 22.04 2.42 16.73
CA ASN A 315 23.28 1.94 17.38
C ASN A 315 24.03 3.05 18.13
N GLY A 316 23.57 4.30 18.01
CA GLY A 316 24.28 5.49 18.45
C GLY A 316 25.41 5.84 17.48
N SER A 317 25.61 7.13 17.17
CA SER A 317 26.85 7.56 16.53
C SER A 317 28.02 7.06 17.39
N PRO A 318 29.06 6.42 16.82
CA PRO A 318 30.29 6.22 17.57
C PRO A 318 30.70 7.62 18.05
N GLU A 319 30.71 7.82 19.37
CA GLU A 319 31.16 9.06 19.98
C GLU A 319 32.50 9.40 19.30
N ALA A 320 32.54 10.57 18.65
CA ALA A 320 33.80 11.20 18.34
C ALA A 320 34.54 11.26 19.67
N GLY A 321 35.56 10.41 19.81
CA GLY A 321 36.29 10.23 21.05
C GLY A 321 36.70 11.59 21.58
N ASP A 322 36.40 11.82 22.86
CA ASP A 322 36.96 12.92 23.62
C ASP A 322 38.50 12.87 23.45
N GLU A 323 39.03 13.84 22.69
CA GLU A 323 40.44 14.24 22.75
C GLU A 323 40.75 15.01 24.04
#